data_AF-E8MB73-F1
#
_entry.id   AF-E8MB73-F1
#
_cell.length_a   1.000
_cell.length_b   1.000
_cell.length_c   1.000
_cell.angle_alpha   90.00
_cell.angle_beta   90.00
_cell.angle_gamma   90.00
#
_symmetry.space_group_name_H-M   'P 1'
#
loop_
_entity.id
_entity.type
_entity.pdbx_description
1 polymer ?
#
loop_
_entity_poly.entity_id
_entity_poly.type
_entity_poly.pdbx_seq_one_letter_code
_entity_poly.pdbx_strand_id
1 'polypeptide(L)'
;MKKLLMCLTLVSAPLLAADGVEDPCNMQGGGVMAGYLCVEQKLKAADAELNKTYQQAIIRIREEETALRKTWSETELVEPFRASQRAWLKFKDAECEFVGLSSTPSPWQGVQIEECKLEMILERIEYFKGVFWG
;
A
#
# COMPACT_ATOMS: atom_id res chain seq x y z
N MET A 1 -13.23 -69.65 -12.91
CA MET A 1 -11.82 -69.37 -13.22
C MET A 1 -11.75 -68.44 -14.43
N LYS A 2 -11.42 -67.16 -14.24
CA LYS A 2 -11.00 -66.30 -15.36
C LYS A 2 -10.07 -65.22 -14.81
N LYS A 3 -8.79 -65.39 -15.08
CA LYS A 3 -7.74 -64.39 -14.85
C LYS A 3 -8.04 -63.19 -15.73
N LEU A 4 -8.00 -61.97 -15.20
CA LEU A 4 -7.88 -60.79 -16.05
C LEU A 4 -6.89 -59.79 -15.44
N LEU A 5 -6.00 -59.36 -16.32
CA LEU A 5 -4.74 -58.65 -16.11
C LEU A 5 -4.90 -57.31 -15.39
N MET A 6 -3.95 -57.07 -14.47
CA MET A 6 -3.70 -55.79 -13.80
C MET A 6 -2.92 -54.90 -14.78
N CYS A 7 -3.55 -53.86 -15.32
CA CYS A 7 -2.86 -52.79 -16.06
C CYS A 7 -2.43 -51.71 -15.08
N LEU A 8 -1.10 -51.57 -14.89
CA LEU A 8 -0.50 -50.50 -14.10
C LEU A 8 -0.38 -49.25 -14.98
N THR A 9 -1.30 -48.30 -14.84
CA THR A 9 -1.23 -47.02 -15.55
C THR A 9 -0.33 -46.05 -14.78
N LEU A 10 0.82 -45.70 -15.34
CA LEU A 10 1.66 -44.59 -14.87
C LEU A 10 0.87 -43.29 -15.03
N VAL A 11 0.52 -42.66 -13.91
CA VAL A 11 0.01 -41.29 -13.89
C VAL A 11 1.21 -40.36 -13.93
N SER A 12 1.51 -39.82 -15.11
CA SER A 12 2.47 -38.72 -15.26
C SER A 12 1.83 -37.45 -14.69
N ALA A 13 2.29 -36.99 -13.52
CA ALA A 13 1.90 -35.70 -12.99
C ALA A 13 2.54 -34.60 -13.86
N PRO A 14 1.76 -33.65 -14.40
CA PRO A 14 2.33 -32.48 -15.05
C PRO A 14 3.10 -31.67 -14.00
N LEU A 15 4.40 -31.47 -14.21
CA LEU A 15 5.12 -30.38 -13.56
C LEU A 15 4.44 -29.09 -14.02
N LEU A 16 3.75 -28.42 -13.11
CA LEU A 16 3.48 -27.00 -13.25
C LEU A 16 4.84 -26.31 -13.15
N ALA A 17 5.43 -25.99 -14.29
CA ALA A 17 6.48 -24.99 -14.36
C ALA A 17 5.85 -23.69 -13.87
N ALA A 18 6.23 -23.25 -12.67
CA ALA A 18 6.05 -21.88 -12.26
C ALA A 18 6.99 -21.06 -13.14
N ASP A 19 6.52 -20.61 -14.30
CA ASP A 19 7.20 -19.54 -15.03
C ASP A 19 7.37 -18.40 -14.02
N GLY A 20 8.62 -18.10 -13.68
CA GLY A 20 8.95 -17.01 -12.77
C GLY A 20 8.38 -15.75 -13.36
N VAL A 21 7.31 -15.23 -12.76
CA VAL A 21 6.76 -13.92 -13.14
C VAL A 21 7.88 -12.93 -12.91
N GLU A 22 8.45 -12.40 -13.99
CA GLU A 22 9.44 -11.34 -13.93
C GLU A 22 8.84 -10.17 -13.15
N ASP A 23 9.63 -9.58 -12.25
CA ASP A 23 9.20 -8.44 -11.45
C ASP A 23 8.71 -7.31 -12.39
N PRO A 24 7.42 -6.91 -12.29
CA PRO A 24 6.86 -5.90 -13.18
C PRO A 24 7.59 -4.55 -13.10
N CYS A 25 8.30 -4.29 -12.00
CA CYS A 25 9.13 -3.08 -11.84
C CYS A 25 10.48 -3.16 -12.56
N ASN A 26 10.93 -4.35 -12.94
CA ASN A 26 12.24 -4.58 -13.57
C ASN A 26 12.11 -5.07 -15.02
N MET A 27 10.89 -5.06 -15.59
CA MET A 27 10.62 -5.51 -16.95
C MET A 27 11.11 -4.50 -17.99
N GLN A 28 12.18 -4.85 -18.71
CA GLN A 28 12.72 -3.99 -19.76
C GLN A 28 11.79 -3.96 -20.97
N GLY A 29 11.33 -2.77 -21.36
CA GLY A 29 10.33 -2.61 -22.42
C GLY A 29 8.88 -2.94 -21.97
N GLY A 30 8.63 -3.06 -20.66
CA GLY A 30 7.29 -3.22 -20.11
C GLY A 30 6.37 -2.06 -20.50
N GLY A 31 5.20 -2.37 -21.06
CA GLY A 31 4.18 -1.37 -21.38
C GLY A 31 3.37 -0.92 -20.17
N VAL A 32 2.26 -0.20 -20.42
CA VAL A 32 1.36 0.35 -19.39
C VAL A 32 0.98 -0.68 -18.32
N MET A 33 0.69 -1.93 -18.72
CA MET A 33 0.32 -2.99 -17.79
C MET A 33 1.43 -3.34 -16.79
N ALA A 34 2.70 -3.40 -17.24
CA ALA A 34 3.83 -3.67 -16.35
C ALA A 34 4.01 -2.51 -15.36
N GLY A 35 3.88 -1.26 -15.83
CA GLY A 35 3.92 -0.10 -14.95
C GLY A 35 2.81 -0.09 -13.90
N TYR A 36 1.58 -0.44 -14.28
CA TYR A 36 0.46 -0.54 -13.33
C TYR A 36 0.71 -1.61 -12.25
N LEU A 37 1.18 -2.80 -12.65
CA LEU A 37 1.52 -3.87 -11.71
C LEU A 37 2.67 -3.47 -10.77
N CYS A 38 3.66 -2.73 -11.29
CA CYS A 38 4.76 -2.22 -10.49
C CYS A 38 4.28 -1.23 -9.41
N VAL A 39 3.46 -0.24 -9.79
CA VAL A 39 2.97 0.75 -8.82
C VAL A 39 2.01 0.12 -7.82
N GLU A 40 1.17 -0.84 -8.23
CA GLU A 40 0.29 -1.59 -7.32
C GLU A 40 1.11 -2.38 -6.27
N GLN A 41 2.19 -3.02 -6.69
CA GLN A 41 3.10 -3.71 -5.77
C GLN A 41 3.73 -2.75 -4.75
N LYS A 42 4.19 -1.58 -5.20
CA LYS A 42 4.75 -0.54 -4.32
C LYS A 42 3.71 0.02 -3.36
N LEU A 43 2.50 0.30 -3.84
CA LEU A 43 1.37 0.78 -3.02
C LEU A 43 1.03 -0.19 -1.91
N LYS A 44 0.95 -1.50 -2.21
CA LYS A 44 0.68 -2.52 -1.20
C LYS A 44 1.71 -2.51 -0.06
N ALA A 45 2.99 -2.34 -0.39
CA ALA A 45 4.04 -2.22 0.62
C ALA A 45 3.93 -0.90 1.40
N ALA A 46 3.68 0.21 0.70
CA ALA A 46 3.55 1.53 1.30
C ALA A 46 2.33 1.63 2.24
N ASP A 47 1.18 1.07 1.86
CA ASP A 47 -0.03 1.03 2.70
C ASP A 47 0.18 0.24 4.00
N ALA A 48 0.92 -0.86 3.93
CA ALA A 48 1.29 -1.63 5.11
C ALA A 48 2.16 -0.80 6.07
N GLU A 49 3.16 -0.08 5.53
CA GLU A 49 4.03 0.79 6.33
C GLU A 49 3.28 2.03 6.85
N LEU A 50 2.35 2.58 6.08
CA LEU A 50 1.48 3.68 6.51
C LEU A 50 0.66 3.30 7.73
N ASN A 51 0.01 2.14 7.70
CA ASN A 51 -0.76 1.67 8.85
C ASN A 51 0.16 1.40 10.06
N LYS A 52 1.31 0.77 9.84
CA LYS A 52 2.29 0.50 10.92
C LYS A 52 2.76 1.81 11.58
N THR A 53 3.17 2.79 10.79
CA THR A 53 3.67 4.08 11.30
C THR A 53 2.56 4.93 11.92
N TYR A 54 1.33 4.84 11.41
CA TYR A 54 0.15 5.43 12.05
C TYR A 54 -0.08 4.89 13.46
N GLN A 55 -0.02 3.57 13.67
CA GLN A 55 -0.16 2.98 15.01
C GLN A 55 0.96 3.45 15.96
N GLN A 56 2.19 3.54 15.46
CA GLN A 56 3.31 4.07 16.23
C GLN A 56 3.11 5.54 16.61
N ALA A 57 2.58 6.37 15.69
CA ALA A 57 2.24 7.76 15.99
C ALA A 57 1.16 7.86 17.07
N ILE A 58 0.10 7.04 16.99
CA ILE A 58 -0.97 6.99 18.02
C ILE A 58 -0.42 6.68 19.41
N ILE A 59 0.55 5.77 19.54
CA ILE A 59 1.18 5.45 20.83
C ILE A 59 1.83 6.71 21.43
N ARG A 60 2.63 7.42 20.64
CA ARG A 60 3.33 8.63 21.08
C ARG A 60 2.39 9.77 21.42
N ILE A 61 1.35 9.95 20.60
CA ILE A 61 0.32 10.94 20.87
C ILE A 61 -0.37 10.66 22.22
N ARG A 62 -0.62 9.39 22.57
CA ARG A 62 -1.19 9.02 23.88
C ARG A 62 -0.24 9.30 25.04
N GLU A 63 1.05 9.05 24.85
CA GLU A 63 2.09 9.35 25.85
C GLU A 63 2.14 10.87 26.10
N GLU A 64 2.17 11.67 25.05
CA GLU A 64 2.16 13.13 25.12
C GLU A 64 0.86 13.65 25.75
N GLU A 65 -0.30 13.15 25.30
CA GLU A 65 -1.60 13.50 25.87
C GLU A 65 -1.64 13.22 27.38
N THR A 66 -1.10 12.08 27.82
CA THR A 66 -1.00 11.73 29.24
C THR A 66 -0.08 12.68 30.01
N ALA A 67 1.04 13.10 29.41
CA ALA A 67 1.94 14.06 30.02
C ALA A 67 1.29 15.44 30.17
N LEU A 68 0.62 15.93 29.12
CA LEU A 68 -0.06 17.23 29.10
C LEU A 68 -1.23 17.27 30.09
N ARG A 69 -1.98 16.18 30.26
CA ARG A 69 -3.09 16.09 31.22
C ARG A 69 -2.70 16.30 32.68
N LYS A 70 -1.41 16.20 33.03
CA LYS A 70 -0.92 16.56 34.37
C LYS A 70 -1.06 18.07 34.66
N THR A 71 -1.06 18.90 33.61
CA THR A 71 -1.20 20.36 33.71
C THR A 71 -2.52 20.85 33.11
N TRP A 72 -3.03 20.18 32.07
CA TRP A 72 -4.19 20.57 31.28
C TRP A 72 -5.15 19.39 31.16
N SER A 73 -6.01 19.17 32.17
CA SER A 73 -6.82 17.95 32.32
C SER A 73 -7.69 17.60 31.11
N GLU A 74 -8.19 18.62 30.41
CA GLU A 74 -9.09 18.48 29.25
C GLU A 74 -8.36 18.28 27.91
N THR A 75 -7.05 18.04 27.92
CA THR A 75 -6.29 17.84 26.67
C THR A 75 -6.77 16.58 25.94
N GLU A 76 -7.08 16.72 24.65
CA GLU A 76 -7.36 15.62 23.72
C GLU A 76 -6.54 15.79 22.44
N LEU A 77 -5.73 14.80 22.10
CA LEU A 77 -4.87 14.78 20.91
C LEU A 77 -5.18 13.61 19.98
N VAL A 78 -5.59 12.47 20.53
CA VAL A 78 -5.77 11.23 19.75
C VAL A 78 -6.90 11.35 18.73
N GLU A 79 -8.08 11.82 19.14
CA GLU A 79 -9.22 11.92 18.22
C GLU A 79 -9.03 12.95 17.11
N PRO A 80 -8.51 14.17 17.36
CA PRO A 80 -8.13 15.10 16.29
C PRO A 80 -7.14 14.49 15.28
N PHE A 81 -6.14 13.73 15.74
CA PHE A 81 -5.20 13.06 14.84
C PHE A 81 -5.88 11.96 14.00
N ARG A 82 -6.77 11.16 14.60
CA ARG A 82 -7.58 10.17 13.88
C ARG A 82 -8.47 10.82 12.83
N ALA A 83 -9.10 11.95 13.16
CA ALA A 83 -9.93 12.72 12.24
C ALA A 83 -9.09 13.27 11.08
N SER A 84 -7.91 13.83 11.38
CA SER A 84 -6.94 14.28 10.38
C SER A 84 -6.58 13.16 9.40
N GLN A 85 -6.28 11.96 9.90
CA GLN A 85 -5.95 10.84 9.00
C GLN A 85 -7.12 10.40 8.12
N ARG A 86 -8.35 10.34 8.65
CA ARG A 86 -9.54 10.02 7.84
C ARG A 86 -9.79 11.05 6.76
N ALA A 87 -9.59 12.34 7.06
CA ALA A 87 -9.72 13.41 6.08
C ALA A 87 -8.62 13.32 5.01
N TRP A 88 -7.38 13.07 5.43
CA TRP A 88 -6.24 12.92 4.54
C TRP A 88 -6.42 11.79 3.52
N LEU A 89 -7.00 10.65 3.91
CA LEU A 89 -7.29 9.55 2.96
C LEU A 89 -8.19 10.02 1.80
N LYS A 90 -9.24 10.79 2.10
CA LYS A 90 -10.14 11.35 1.08
C LYS A 90 -9.44 12.40 0.22
N PHE A 91 -8.62 13.25 0.85
CA PHE A 91 -7.83 14.25 0.14
C PHE A 91 -6.87 13.60 -0.85
N LYS A 92 -6.11 12.58 -0.43
CA LYS A 92 -5.20 11.83 -1.32
C LYS A 92 -5.89 11.33 -2.57
N ASP A 93 -7.04 10.68 -2.40
CA ASP A 93 -7.74 10.09 -3.54
C ASP A 93 -8.28 11.16 -4.50
N ALA A 94 -8.85 12.25 -3.97
CA ALA A 94 -9.36 13.36 -4.77
C ALA A 94 -8.23 14.14 -5.48
N GLU A 95 -7.12 14.39 -4.78
CA GLU A 95 -5.97 15.10 -5.32
C GLU A 95 -5.34 14.30 -6.46
N CYS A 96 -5.11 13.00 -6.27
CA CYS A 96 -4.48 12.19 -7.30
C CYS A 96 -5.39 11.95 -8.50
N GLU A 97 -6.72 11.90 -8.32
CA GLU A 97 -7.65 11.93 -9.44
C GLU A 97 -7.54 13.24 -10.24
N PHE A 98 -7.49 14.39 -9.55
CA PHE A 98 -7.29 15.69 -10.20
C PHE A 98 -5.94 15.78 -10.93
N VAL A 99 -4.83 15.37 -10.32
CA VAL A 99 -3.48 15.35 -10.94
C VAL A 99 -3.49 14.49 -12.20
N GLY A 100 -4.10 13.31 -12.15
CA GLY A 100 -4.21 12.44 -13.31
C GLY A 100 -5.07 13.04 -14.44
N LEU A 101 -6.21 13.65 -14.12
CA LEU A 101 -7.14 14.24 -15.09
C LEU A 101 -6.66 15.58 -15.66
N SER A 102 -5.89 16.35 -14.90
CA SER A 102 -5.32 17.63 -15.33
C SER A 102 -4.09 17.47 -16.22
N SER A 103 -3.55 16.25 -16.31
CA SER A 103 -2.46 15.89 -17.21
C SER A 103 -2.96 15.65 -18.64
N THR A 104 -2.06 15.74 -19.63
CA THR A 104 -2.38 15.40 -21.02
C THR A 104 -2.91 13.96 -21.12
N PRO A 105 -4.07 13.71 -21.76
CA PRO A 105 -4.63 12.37 -21.88
C PRO A 105 -3.60 11.36 -22.41
N SER A 106 -3.44 10.26 -21.68
CA SER A 106 -2.38 9.28 -21.91
C SER A 106 -2.85 7.88 -21.52
N PRO A 107 -2.42 6.82 -22.24
CA PRO A 107 -2.60 5.44 -21.77
C PRO A 107 -2.02 5.19 -20.36
N TRP A 108 -1.10 6.04 -19.91
CA TRP A 108 -0.45 5.97 -18.60
C TRP A 108 -1.20 6.67 -17.47
N GLN A 109 -2.34 7.30 -17.76
CA GLN A 109 -3.06 8.11 -16.78
C GLN A 109 -3.41 7.34 -15.49
N GLY A 110 -3.83 6.07 -15.61
CA GLY A 110 -4.07 5.23 -14.43
C GLY A 110 -2.82 4.98 -13.60
N VAL A 111 -1.66 4.78 -14.24
CA VAL A 111 -0.37 4.61 -13.54
C VAL A 111 0.02 5.91 -12.83
N GLN A 112 -0.16 7.06 -13.47
CA GLN A 112 0.16 8.37 -12.89
C GLN A 112 -0.69 8.68 -11.64
N ILE A 113 -1.98 8.32 -11.65
CA ILE A 113 -2.87 8.46 -10.48
C ILE A 113 -2.34 7.61 -9.31
N GLU A 114 -1.95 6.37 -9.59
CA GLU A 114 -1.42 5.46 -8.56
C GLU A 114 -0.02 5.88 -8.06
N GLU A 115 0.82 6.45 -8.93
CA GLU A 115 2.12 7.01 -8.55
C GLU A 115 1.97 8.22 -7.62
N CYS A 116 1.04 9.13 -7.92
CA CYS A 116 0.69 10.23 -7.02
C CYS A 116 0.28 9.72 -5.63
N LYS A 117 -0.58 8.68 -5.57
CA LYS A 117 -1.01 8.11 -4.29
C LYS A 117 0.18 7.55 -3.51
N LEU A 118 1.09 6.87 -4.20
CA LEU A 118 2.30 6.31 -3.59
C LEU A 118 3.17 7.41 -2.98
N GLU A 119 3.42 8.49 -3.71
CA GLU A 119 4.21 9.63 -3.22
C GLU A 119 3.58 10.24 -1.97
N MET A 120 2.28 10.52 -2.00
CA MET A 120 1.58 11.06 -0.84
C MET A 120 1.61 10.11 0.37
N ILE A 121 1.51 8.79 0.16
CA ILE A 121 1.64 7.80 1.24
C ILE A 121 3.03 7.85 1.87
N LEU A 122 4.09 7.92 1.06
CA LEU A 122 5.47 8.00 1.53
C LEU A 122 5.70 9.28 2.35
N GLU A 123 5.19 10.42 1.90
CA GLU A 123 5.24 11.67 2.67
C GLU A 123 4.48 11.58 3.99
N ARG A 124 3.31 10.93 3.98
CA ARG A 124 2.51 10.76 5.19
C ARG A 124 3.16 9.83 6.21
N ILE A 125 3.88 8.81 5.74
CA ILE A 125 4.73 7.95 6.57
C ILE A 125 5.80 8.78 7.29
N GLU A 126 6.50 9.66 6.59
CA GLU A 126 7.52 10.53 7.20
C GLU A 126 6.90 11.51 8.21
N TYR A 127 5.75 12.10 7.88
CA TYR A 127 4.97 12.89 8.83
C TYR A 127 4.68 12.10 10.12
N PHE A 128 4.18 10.87 10.01
CA PHE A 128 3.91 10.03 11.18
C PHE A 128 5.14 9.71 12.01
N LYS A 129 6.29 9.48 11.37
CA LYS A 129 7.57 9.26 12.06
C LYS A 129 8.00 10.51 12.85
N GLY A 130 7.71 11.71 12.36
CA GLY A 130 8.04 12.97 13.04
C GLY A 130 7.06 13.42 14.14
N VAL A 131 5.83 12.87 14.18
CA VAL A 131 4.83 13.28 15.20
C VAL A 131 5.30 12.91 16.61
N PHE A 132 5.50 13.95 17.43
CA PHE A 132 6.01 13.88 18.81
C PHE A 132 7.34 13.12 18.93
N TRP A 133 8.14 13.12 17.86
CA TRP A 133 9.58 12.89 17.93
C TRP A 133 10.27 14.25 17.86
N GLY A 134 11.18 14.49 18.82
CA GLY A 134 12.19 15.54 18.77
C GLY A 134 13.55 14.93 18.59
#